data_AF-A0A6P6G3X6-F1
#
_entry.id   AF-A0A6P6G3X6-F1
#
_cell.length_a   1.000
_cell.length_b   1.000
_cell.length_c   1.000
_cell.angle_alpha   90.00
_cell.angle_beta   90.00
_cell.angle_gamma   90.00
#
_symmetry.space_group_name_H-M   'P 1'
#
loop_
_entity.id
_entity.type
_entity.pdbx_description
1 polymer ?
#
loop_
_entity_poly.entity_id
_entity_poly.type
_entity_poly.pdbx_seq_one_letter_code
_entity_poly.pdbx_strand_id
1 'polypeptide(L)'
;MARAARLHSLFSLQALYPTLTRRSTFSADFFQLSCLCSTGRLFSSMNALKPPLKPVLAQAKRGFSVNDDDLASPDDLRYEAPLRIVEYPDPILRAKNKRIESFDDNLKKLVGDMFDIMYKTDGIGLSAPQVGINVQLMVFNPVGERGEGEEIVLVNPRVNKYSKKIVLFNEGCLSFPGIYADVERPETIKIDARDINGARFSVSLSGLPARIFQHEFDHLQGVLFFDRMSDEVLDTIRAKLQSI
;
A
#
# COMPACT_ATOMS: atom_id res chain seq x y z
N MET A 1 -77.28 -17.97 2.25
CA MET A 1 -76.64 -19.24 2.65
C MET A 1 -75.22 -18.91 3.11
N ALA A 2 -75.01 -18.63 4.39
CA ALA A 2 -74.75 -19.56 5.48
C ALA A 2 -73.26 -20.01 5.58
N ARG A 3 -72.56 -19.34 6.52
CA ARG A 3 -71.55 -19.85 7.48
C ARG A 3 -70.33 -20.62 6.96
N ALA A 4 -69.12 -20.16 7.30
CA ALA A 4 -68.39 -20.71 8.45
C ALA A 4 -67.10 -19.91 8.73
N ALA A 5 -66.96 -19.51 10.00
CA ALA A 5 -65.71 -19.06 10.63
C ALA A 5 -64.97 -20.26 11.23
N ARG A 6 -63.63 -20.16 11.34
CA ARG A 6 -62.71 -20.79 12.33
C ARG A 6 -61.31 -20.22 12.02
N LEU A 7 -60.78 -19.24 12.75
CA LEU A 7 -60.11 -19.24 14.05
C LEU A 7 -58.89 -20.19 14.21
N HIS A 8 -57.77 -19.53 14.50
CA HIS A 8 -56.53 -19.91 15.18
C HIS A 8 -55.51 -20.82 14.48
N SER A 9 -54.32 -20.25 14.22
CA SER A 9 -53.07 -20.67 14.87
C SER A 9 -51.94 -19.70 14.51
N LEU A 10 -51.30 -19.14 15.54
CA LEU A 10 -50.10 -18.32 15.48
C LEU A 10 -48.91 -19.19 15.09
N PHE A 11 -48.16 -18.82 14.05
CA PHE A 11 -46.75 -19.24 13.92
C PHE A 11 -45.91 -18.07 13.40
N SER A 12 -45.34 -17.37 14.38
CA SER A 12 -44.18 -16.50 14.22
C SER A 12 -42.97 -17.38 13.93
N LEU A 13 -42.35 -17.22 12.77
CA LEU A 13 -41.02 -17.77 12.48
C LEU A 13 -40.02 -16.62 12.61
N GLN A 14 -39.54 -16.44 13.85
CA GLN A 14 -38.29 -15.74 14.13
C GLN A 14 -37.15 -16.62 13.63
N ALA A 15 -36.47 -16.18 12.56
CA ALA A 15 -35.17 -16.73 12.20
C ALA A 15 -34.12 -16.15 13.17
N LEU A 16 -33.50 -17.07 13.92
CA LEU A 16 -32.48 -16.83 14.93
C LEU A 16 -31.19 -16.36 14.26
N TYR A 17 -30.76 -15.13 14.56
CA TYR A 17 -29.39 -14.68 14.34
C TYR A 17 -28.47 -15.25 15.43
N PRO A 18 -27.36 -15.93 15.11
CA PRO A 18 -26.34 -16.22 16.09
C PRO A 18 -25.55 -14.94 16.40
N THR A 19 -25.74 -14.42 17.61
CA THR A 19 -24.85 -13.46 18.25
C THR A 19 -23.52 -14.14 18.58
N LEU A 20 -22.44 -13.72 17.93
CA LEU A 20 -21.09 -13.92 18.44
C LEU A 20 -20.46 -12.56 18.73
N THR A 21 -20.57 -12.21 20.01
CA THR A 21 -19.75 -11.23 20.69
C THR A 21 -18.27 -11.61 20.60
N ARG A 22 -17.45 -10.74 20.02
CA ARG A 22 -16.07 -10.59 20.44
C ARG A 22 -15.62 -9.14 20.29
N ARG A 23 -15.79 -8.37 21.37
CA ARG A 23 -15.05 -7.12 21.61
C ARG A 23 -13.56 -7.46 21.62
N SER A 24 -12.81 -6.98 20.64
CA SER A 24 -11.40 -6.70 20.82
C SER A 24 -11.26 -5.18 20.86
N THR A 25 -11.11 -4.66 22.08
CA THR A 25 -10.69 -3.29 22.35
C THR A 25 -9.30 -3.08 21.75
N PHE A 26 -9.19 -2.27 20.71
CA PHE A 26 -7.91 -1.72 20.28
C PHE A 26 -7.47 -0.70 21.34
N SER A 27 -6.42 -1.03 22.09
CA SER A 27 -5.77 -0.08 23.00
C SER A 27 -4.94 0.89 22.16
N ALA A 28 -5.23 2.18 22.32
CA ALA A 28 -4.42 3.27 21.79
C ALA A 28 -3.22 3.47 22.73
N ASP A 29 -2.12 2.76 22.47
CA ASP A 29 -0.89 2.93 23.25
C ASP A 29 0.04 3.92 22.54
N PHE A 30 -0.05 5.16 23.01
CA PHE A 30 0.98 6.20 22.89
C PHE A 30 2.33 5.66 23.38
N PHE A 31 3.36 5.66 22.53
CA PHE A 31 4.74 5.43 22.97
C PHE A 31 5.56 6.72 22.96
N GLN A 32 5.72 7.25 24.17
CA GLN A 32 6.65 8.30 24.55
C GLN A 32 8.03 7.66 24.82
N LEU A 33 9.07 8.02 24.06
CA LEU A 33 10.43 7.50 24.24
C LEU A 33 11.28 8.47 25.07
N SER A 34 11.61 8.07 26.29
CA SER A 34 12.62 8.72 27.13
C SER A 34 14.02 8.23 26.77
N CYS A 35 14.91 9.18 26.46
CA CYS A 35 16.34 8.97 26.25
C CYS A 35 17.08 8.91 27.59
N LEU A 36 17.93 7.89 27.80
CA LEU A 36 18.86 7.83 28.94
C LEU A 36 20.26 7.51 28.44
N CYS A 37 21.13 8.52 28.42
CA CYS A 37 22.58 8.37 28.37
C CYS A 37 23.09 8.01 29.78
N SER A 38 23.88 6.94 29.89
CA SER A 38 24.65 6.66 31.10
C SER A 38 26.15 6.75 30.79
N THR A 39 26.81 7.66 31.49
CA THR A 39 28.25 7.86 31.49
C THR A 39 28.90 6.95 32.54
N GLY A 40 29.75 6.03 32.11
CA GLY A 40 30.66 5.28 32.98
C GLY A 40 32.11 5.60 32.61
N ARG A 41 32.91 5.97 33.61
CA ARG A 41 34.29 6.46 33.48
C ARG A 41 35.24 5.48 34.21
N LEU A 42 36.51 5.43 33.74
CA LEU A 42 37.75 4.97 34.44
C LEU A 42 38.01 3.44 34.50
N PHE A 43 39.21 2.86 34.39
CA PHE A 43 40.63 3.26 34.21
C PHE A 43 41.35 2.06 33.54
N SER A 44 42.42 2.27 32.77
CA SER A 44 43.52 1.28 32.67
C SER A 44 44.81 1.92 32.16
N SER A 45 45.90 1.59 32.84
CA SER A 45 47.30 1.88 32.52
C SER A 45 47.89 0.72 31.73
N MET A 46 48.67 0.99 30.67
CA MET A 46 50.03 0.50 30.45
C MET A 46 50.48 0.65 28.98
N ASN A 47 51.79 0.83 28.84
CA ASN A 47 52.57 1.13 27.64
C ASN A 47 52.25 0.27 26.42
N ALA A 48 52.06 0.92 25.27
CA ALA A 48 52.22 0.31 23.96
C ALA A 48 52.71 1.37 22.94
N LEU A 49 53.81 1.05 22.26
CA LEU A 49 54.46 1.84 21.22
C LEU A 49 53.48 2.12 20.06
N LYS A 50 53.29 3.41 19.71
CA LYS A 50 52.48 3.85 18.56
C LYS A 50 53.30 3.78 17.26
N PRO A 51 52.87 3.04 16.23
CA PRO A 51 53.34 3.26 14.86
C PRO A 51 52.62 4.48 14.24
N PRO A 52 53.19 5.12 13.19
CA PRO A 52 52.70 6.39 12.68
C PRO A 52 51.32 6.25 12.02
N LEU A 53 50.41 7.16 12.39
CA LEU A 53 49.08 7.29 11.82
C LEU A 53 49.19 7.76 10.36
N LYS A 54 48.84 6.89 9.42
CA LYS A 54 48.48 7.32 8.05
C LYS A 54 47.15 8.07 8.13
N PRO A 55 46.99 9.26 7.53
CA PRO A 55 45.70 9.89 7.43
C PRO A 55 44.82 9.02 6.53
N VAL A 56 43.89 8.28 7.13
CA VAL A 56 42.82 7.61 6.40
C VAL A 56 41.90 8.72 5.93
N LEU A 57 42.05 9.10 4.66
CA LEU A 57 41.13 9.99 3.97
C LEU A 57 39.79 9.24 3.87
N ALA A 58 38.91 9.46 4.83
CA ALA A 58 37.54 8.97 4.79
C ALA A 58 36.83 9.65 3.61
N GLN A 59 36.77 8.97 2.47
CA GLN A 59 35.92 9.40 1.37
C GLN A 59 34.47 9.19 1.80
N ALA A 60 33.78 10.28 2.10
CA ALA A 60 32.34 10.30 2.28
C ALA A 60 31.70 9.65 1.05
N LYS A 61 30.90 8.60 1.25
CA LYS A 61 30.08 8.01 0.19
C LYS A 61 29.21 9.13 -0.38
N ARG A 62 29.43 9.40 -1.68
CA ARG A 62 28.66 10.34 -2.50
C ARG A 62 27.17 10.23 -2.18
N GLY A 63 26.56 11.38 -1.89
CA GLY A 63 25.12 11.49 -1.74
C GLY A 63 24.41 10.93 -2.96
N PHE A 64 23.22 10.36 -2.72
CA PHE A 64 22.30 9.93 -3.76
C PHE A 64 21.89 11.16 -4.57
N SER A 65 22.55 11.41 -5.71
CA SER A 65 22.14 12.45 -6.65
C SER A 65 20.83 11.99 -7.26
N VAL A 66 19.71 12.49 -6.76
CA VAL A 66 18.43 12.37 -7.46
C VAL A 66 18.57 13.22 -8.72
N ASN A 67 18.44 12.61 -9.90
CA ASN A 67 18.39 13.38 -11.13
C ASN A 67 17.09 14.19 -11.12
N ASP A 68 17.14 15.44 -11.58
CA ASP A 68 15.99 16.35 -11.57
C ASP A 68 14.79 15.77 -12.34
N ASP A 69 15.07 14.95 -13.39
CA ASP A 69 14.08 14.21 -14.18
C ASP A 69 13.24 13.21 -13.36
N ASP A 70 13.67 12.87 -12.14
CA ASP A 70 12.99 11.92 -11.25
C ASP A 70 12.03 12.62 -10.29
N LEU A 71 11.95 13.96 -10.31
CA LEU A 71 11.06 14.76 -9.47
C LEU A 71 9.81 15.18 -10.26
N ALA A 72 8.66 15.07 -9.62
CA ALA A 72 7.39 15.48 -10.18
C ALA A 72 7.26 17.01 -10.09
N SER A 73 7.00 17.63 -11.24
CA SER A 73 6.57 19.02 -11.35
C SER A 73 5.07 19.14 -11.03
N PRO A 74 4.55 20.35 -10.75
CA PRO A 74 3.11 20.55 -10.60
C PRO A 74 2.28 20.11 -11.82
N ASP A 75 2.88 20.16 -13.02
CA ASP A 75 2.23 19.73 -14.26
C ASP A 75 2.05 18.20 -14.31
N ASP A 76 2.94 17.43 -13.68
CA ASP A 76 2.85 15.96 -13.60
C ASP A 76 1.68 15.49 -12.72
N LEU A 77 1.12 16.36 -11.87
CA LEU A 77 -0.06 16.06 -11.04
C LEU A 77 -1.36 16.62 -11.63
N ARG A 78 -1.32 17.21 -12.83
CA ARG A 78 -2.54 17.68 -13.50
C ARG A 78 -3.29 16.50 -14.11
N TYR A 79 -4.60 16.53 -13.95
CA TYR A 79 -5.53 15.57 -14.55
C TYR A 79 -6.87 16.23 -14.81
N GLU A 80 -7.66 15.61 -15.69
CA GLU A 80 -9.05 15.97 -15.91
C GLU A 80 -9.96 15.09 -15.05
N ALA A 81 -10.91 15.72 -14.34
CA ALA A 81 -11.91 14.99 -13.57
C ALA A 81 -13.12 14.63 -14.45
N PRO A 82 -13.79 13.48 -14.22
CA PRO A 82 -13.45 12.47 -13.22
C PRO A 82 -12.30 11.55 -13.68
N LEU A 83 -11.53 11.04 -12.70
CA LEU A 83 -10.51 10.01 -12.96
C LEU A 83 -11.14 8.75 -13.57
N ARG A 84 -10.34 8.04 -14.36
CA ARG A 84 -10.70 6.76 -14.98
C ARG A 84 -9.62 5.73 -14.70
N ILE A 85 -10.02 4.49 -14.53
CA ILE A 85 -9.07 3.39 -14.43
C ILE A 85 -8.47 3.15 -15.81
N VAL A 86 -7.14 3.11 -15.84
CA VAL A 86 -6.35 2.66 -16.98
C VAL A 86 -6.27 1.15 -16.93
N GLU A 87 -6.66 0.51 -18.02
CA GLU A 87 -6.61 -0.94 -18.20
C GLU A 87 -5.34 -1.37 -18.95
N TYR A 88 -4.87 -2.58 -18.68
CA TYR A 88 -3.84 -3.22 -19.47
C TYR A 88 -4.30 -3.37 -20.93
N PRO A 89 -3.44 -3.23 -21.96
CA PRO A 89 -1.98 -3.12 -21.94
C PRO A 89 -1.43 -1.71 -22.05
N ASP A 90 -2.14 -0.69 -21.55
CA ASP A 90 -1.70 0.71 -21.70
C ASP A 90 -0.25 0.91 -21.18
N PRO A 91 0.66 1.50 -21.99
CA PRO A 91 2.07 1.67 -21.61
C PRO A 91 2.27 2.54 -20.37
N ILE A 92 1.29 3.36 -19.98
CA ILE A 92 1.36 4.19 -18.78
C ILE A 92 1.51 3.35 -17.50
N LEU A 93 1.00 2.12 -17.50
CA LEU A 93 1.13 1.16 -16.40
C LEU A 93 2.56 0.60 -16.26
N ARG A 94 3.41 0.80 -17.27
CA ARG A 94 4.83 0.39 -17.30
C ARG A 94 5.79 1.58 -17.23
N ALA A 95 5.29 2.80 -17.37
CA ALA A 95 6.10 4.00 -17.37
C ALA A 95 6.71 4.30 -15.99
N LYS A 96 7.83 5.02 -15.98
CA LYS A 96 8.54 5.40 -14.76
C LYS A 96 7.73 6.43 -13.97
N ASN A 97 7.60 6.21 -12.66
CA ASN A 97 6.84 7.10 -11.77
C ASN A 97 7.75 8.07 -11.02
N LYS A 98 7.48 9.37 -11.18
CA LYS A 98 8.27 10.46 -10.58
C LYS A 98 7.99 10.61 -9.09
N ARG A 99 8.99 11.07 -8.34
CA ARG A 99 8.86 11.35 -6.89
C ARG A 99 8.14 12.67 -6.66
N ILE A 100 7.20 12.69 -5.72
CA ILE A 100 6.46 13.90 -5.34
C ILE A 100 7.26 14.69 -4.30
N GLU A 101 7.45 16.00 -4.52
CA GLU A 101 8.09 16.90 -3.55
C GLU A 101 7.20 18.06 -3.08
N SER A 102 6.19 18.45 -3.87
CA SER A 102 5.15 19.40 -3.46
C SER A 102 4.01 18.68 -2.75
N PHE A 103 3.65 19.15 -1.56
CA PHE A 103 2.54 18.62 -0.74
C PHE A 103 1.48 19.72 -0.59
N ASP A 104 0.85 20.05 -1.71
CA ASP A 104 -0.10 21.15 -1.84
C ASP A 104 -1.55 20.64 -1.94
N ASP A 105 -2.48 21.55 -2.19
CA ASP A 105 -3.90 21.21 -2.31
C ASP A 105 -4.23 20.42 -3.58
N ASN A 106 -3.39 20.47 -4.62
CA ASN A 106 -3.58 19.62 -5.81
C ASN A 106 -3.33 18.16 -5.47
N LEU A 107 -2.29 17.88 -4.67
CA LEU A 107 -2.02 16.52 -4.17
C LEU A 107 -3.18 16.01 -3.31
N LYS A 108 -3.71 16.84 -2.40
CA LYS A 108 -4.89 16.47 -1.58
C LYS A 108 -6.11 16.19 -2.44
N LYS A 109 -6.36 17.01 -3.46
CA LYS A 109 -7.47 16.81 -4.40
C LYS A 109 -7.31 15.48 -5.16
N LEU A 110 -6.11 15.20 -5.67
CA LEU A 110 -5.81 13.94 -6.35
C LEU A 110 -6.08 12.74 -5.45
N VAL A 111 -5.62 12.78 -4.19
CA VAL A 111 -5.87 11.71 -3.22
C VAL A 111 -7.36 11.49 -2.97
N GLY A 112 -8.14 12.57 -2.83
CA GLY A 112 -9.59 12.48 -2.69
C GLY A 112 -10.24 11.80 -3.89
N ASP A 113 -9.91 12.26 -5.10
CA ASP A 113 -10.45 11.72 -6.35
C ASP A 113 -10.02 10.24 -6.57
N MET A 114 -8.80 9.87 -6.13
CA MET A 114 -8.31 8.49 -6.16
C MET A 114 -9.11 7.58 -5.23
N PHE A 115 -9.41 8.02 -4.00
CA PHE A 115 -10.31 7.25 -3.12
C PHE A 115 -11.71 7.14 -3.71
N ASP A 116 -12.25 8.22 -4.29
CA ASP A 116 -13.58 8.21 -4.90
C ASP A 116 -13.70 7.17 -6.02
N ILE A 117 -12.73 7.13 -6.94
CA ILE A 117 -12.76 6.11 -8.01
C ILE A 117 -12.48 4.72 -7.47
N MET A 118 -11.57 4.56 -6.49
CA MET A 118 -11.28 3.28 -5.84
C MET A 118 -12.56 2.65 -5.27
N TYR A 119 -13.32 3.41 -4.46
CA TYR A 119 -14.59 2.93 -3.89
C TYR A 119 -15.66 2.72 -4.96
N LYS A 120 -15.74 3.60 -5.97
CA LYS A 120 -16.72 3.46 -7.06
C LYS A 120 -16.51 2.17 -7.87
N THR A 121 -15.29 1.64 -7.89
CA THR A 121 -14.94 0.39 -8.57
C THR A 121 -14.77 -0.80 -7.62
N ASP A 122 -15.33 -0.72 -6.40
CA ASP A 122 -15.24 -1.76 -5.36
C ASP A 122 -13.80 -2.21 -5.07
N GLY A 123 -12.85 -1.27 -5.18
CA GLY A 123 -11.42 -1.49 -4.97
C GLY A 123 -11.01 -1.30 -3.52
N ILE A 124 -9.96 -2.00 -3.11
CA ILE A 124 -9.35 -1.88 -1.77
C ILE A 124 -8.00 -1.15 -1.79
N GLY A 125 -7.44 -0.91 -2.99
CA GLY A 125 -6.18 -0.21 -3.23
C GLY A 125 -6.15 0.39 -4.62
N LEU A 126 -5.41 1.49 -4.78
CA LEU A 126 -5.22 2.17 -6.06
C LEU A 126 -3.91 2.97 -6.08
N SER A 127 -3.16 2.83 -7.16
CA SER A 127 -1.94 3.59 -7.44
C SER A 127 -2.16 4.65 -8.53
N ALA A 128 -1.44 5.76 -8.46
CA ALA A 128 -1.59 6.87 -9.42
C ALA A 128 -1.42 6.48 -10.91
N PRO A 129 -0.53 5.53 -11.28
CA PRO A 129 -0.41 5.09 -12.67
C PRO A 129 -1.70 4.48 -13.23
N GLN A 130 -2.50 3.85 -12.38
CA GLN A 130 -3.79 3.27 -12.75
C GLN A 130 -4.86 4.31 -13.03
N VAL A 131 -4.62 5.59 -12.73
CA VAL A 131 -5.47 6.71 -13.13
C VAL A 131 -4.77 7.65 -14.12
N GLY A 132 -3.69 7.16 -14.74
CA GLY A 132 -2.97 7.86 -15.80
C GLY A 132 -2.00 8.92 -15.32
N ILE A 133 -1.53 8.85 -14.08
CA ILE A 133 -0.63 9.83 -13.49
C ILE A 133 0.63 9.13 -12.98
N ASN A 134 1.75 9.30 -13.69
CA ASN A 134 3.00 8.60 -13.36
C ASN A 134 3.80 9.28 -12.23
N VAL A 135 3.24 9.23 -11.02
CA VAL A 135 3.86 9.72 -9.79
C VAL A 135 3.83 8.65 -8.69
N GLN A 136 4.73 8.75 -7.71
CA GLN A 136 4.82 7.80 -6.60
C GLN A 136 3.77 8.10 -5.52
N LEU A 137 2.51 7.81 -5.82
CA LEU A 137 1.38 7.97 -4.93
C LEU A 137 0.48 6.74 -4.98
N MET A 138 0.06 6.26 -3.81
CA MET A 138 -0.91 5.19 -3.69
C MET A 138 -1.83 5.45 -2.49
N VAL A 139 -3.06 4.96 -2.61
CA VAL A 139 -4.09 5.00 -1.58
C VAL A 139 -4.65 3.60 -1.38
N PHE A 140 -5.04 3.25 -0.16
CA PHE A 140 -5.77 2.01 0.07
C PHE A 140 -6.60 2.06 1.35
N ASN A 141 -7.67 1.27 1.37
CA ASN A 141 -8.48 0.99 2.54
C ASN A 141 -8.79 -0.52 2.52
N PRO A 142 -8.24 -1.31 3.46
CA PRO A 142 -8.44 -2.76 3.47
C PRO A 142 -9.90 -3.22 3.59
N VAL A 143 -10.80 -2.35 4.06
CA VAL A 143 -12.25 -2.63 4.13
C VAL A 143 -12.94 -2.39 2.80
N GLY A 144 -12.45 -1.44 1.99
CA GLY A 144 -13.03 -1.13 0.68
C GLY A 144 -14.32 -0.30 0.72
N GLU A 145 -14.70 0.23 1.89
CA GLU A 145 -15.94 1.00 2.06
C GLU A 145 -15.67 2.38 2.66
N ARG A 146 -16.30 3.42 2.10
CA ARG A 146 -16.10 4.79 2.56
C ARG A 146 -16.70 4.98 3.95
N GLY A 147 -15.88 5.48 4.89
CA GLY A 147 -16.28 5.70 6.29
C GLY A 147 -16.14 4.47 7.18
N GLU A 148 -15.73 3.32 6.63
CA GLU A 148 -15.35 2.13 7.38
C GLU A 148 -13.86 1.82 7.19
N GLY A 149 -13.23 1.23 8.21
CA GLY A 149 -11.79 0.96 8.18
C GLY A 149 -10.94 2.22 8.30
N GLU A 150 -9.75 2.19 7.70
CA GLU A 150 -8.77 3.26 7.73
C GLU A 150 -8.29 3.57 6.32
N GLU A 151 -8.42 4.85 5.92
CA GLU A 151 -7.88 5.37 4.67
C GLU A 151 -6.39 5.66 4.82
N ILE A 152 -5.57 4.92 4.09
CA ILE A 152 -4.11 5.04 4.15
C ILE A 152 -3.60 5.67 2.85
N VAL A 153 -2.78 6.71 3.00
CA VAL A 153 -2.15 7.44 1.90
C VAL A 153 -0.64 7.32 2.03
N LEU A 154 0.02 6.89 0.96
CA LEU A 154 1.46 6.72 0.93
C LEU A 154 2.07 7.47 -0.24
N VAL A 155 2.87 8.48 0.07
CA VAL A 155 3.61 9.28 -0.90
C VAL A 155 5.08 8.88 -0.87
N ASN A 156 5.66 8.63 -2.04
CA ASN A 156 7.03 8.13 -2.21
C ASN A 156 7.38 6.92 -1.31
N PRO A 157 6.53 5.87 -1.27
CA PRO A 157 6.80 4.71 -0.42
C PRO A 157 8.08 3.99 -0.83
N ARG A 158 8.74 3.34 0.13
CA ARG A 158 9.88 2.46 -0.07
C ARG A 158 9.79 1.28 0.87
N VAL A 159 10.12 0.09 0.38
CA VAL A 159 10.22 -1.10 1.23
C VAL A 159 11.63 -1.25 1.76
N ASN A 160 11.75 -1.26 3.09
CA ASN A 160 13.01 -1.45 3.79
C ASN A 160 13.32 -2.91 4.06
N LYS A 161 12.29 -3.73 4.26
CA LYS A 161 12.44 -5.14 4.60
C LYS A 161 11.21 -5.94 4.17
N TYR A 162 11.47 -7.13 3.64
CA TYR A 162 10.47 -8.16 3.39
C TYR A 162 10.68 -9.34 4.34
N SER A 163 9.61 -10.03 4.74
CA SER A 163 9.72 -11.31 5.44
C SER A 163 10.21 -12.42 4.54
N LYS A 164 10.85 -13.44 5.12
CA LYS A 164 11.22 -14.67 4.40
C LYS A 164 10.02 -15.59 4.15
N LYS A 165 8.99 -15.50 4.98
CA LYS A 165 7.76 -16.28 4.80
C LYS A 165 6.98 -15.71 3.62
N ILE A 166 6.74 -16.57 2.65
CA ILE A 166 5.93 -16.30 1.46
C ILE A 166 4.55 -16.91 1.68
N VAL A 167 3.52 -16.19 1.25
CA VAL A 167 2.13 -16.64 1.31
C VAL A 167 1.48 -16.46 -0.05
N LEU A 168 0.67 -17.45 -0.44
CA LEU A 168 -0.14 -17.42 -1.65
C LEU A 168 -1.45 -16.67 -1.37
N PHE A 169 -1.89 -15.85 -2.31
CA PHE A 169 -3.17 -15.16 -2.23
C PHE A 169 -3.75 -14.95 -3.63
N ASN A 170 -5.06 -15.09 -3.77
CA ASN A 170 -5.75 -14.83 -5.03
C ASN A 170 -5.94 -13.32 -5.21
N GLU A 171 -5.15 -12.69 -6.08
CA GLU A 171 -5.18 -11.26 -6.34
C GLU A 171 -6.08 -10.94 -7.54
N GLY A 172 -6.77 -9.80 -7.45
CA GLY A 172 -7.34 -9.10 -8.59
C GLY A 172 -6.68 -7.73 -8.75
N CYS A 173 -6.96 -7.05 -9.86
CA CYS A 173 -6.45 -5.71 -10.13
C CYS A 173 -7.49 -4.90 -10.91
N LEU A 174 -7.71 -3.64 -10.54
CA LEU A 174 -8.65 -2.75 -11.24
C LEU A 174 -8.26 -2.54 -12.71
N SER A 175 -6.96 -2.60 -13.03
CA SER A 175 -6.46 -2.50 -14.41
C SER A 175 -6.60 -3.80 -15.22
N PHE A 176 -7.13 -4.87 -14.63
CA PHE A 176 -7.40 -6.16 -15.28
C PHE A 176 -8.81 -6.65 -14.91
N PRO A 177 -9.86 -6.03 -15.45
CA PRO A 177 -11.24 -6.32 -15.03
C PRO A 177 -11.60 -7.80 -15.13
N GLY A 178 -12.06 -8.38 -14.01
CA GLY A 178 -12.51 -9.78 -13.96
C GLY A 178 -11.40 -10.84 -14.02
N ILE A 179 -10.13 -10.44 -13.98
CA ILE A 179 -9.00 -11.37 -13.91
C ILE A 179 -8.52 -11.50 -12.46
N TYR A 180 -8.51 -12.73 -11.98
CA TYR A 180 -8.00 -13.11 -10.66
C TYR A 180 -7.08 -14.30 -10.80
N ALA A 181 -5.97 -14.30 -10.08
CA ALA A 181 -4.99 -15.37 -10.09
C ALA A 181 -4.13 -15.37 -8.82
N ASP A 182 -3.54 -16.53 -8.53
CA ASP A 182 -2.74 -16.72 -7.32
C ASP A 182 -1.35 -16.09 -7.47
N VAL A 183 -0.96 -15.27 -6.49
CA VAL A 183 0.34 -14.59 -6.46
C VAL A 183 1.03 -14.81 -5.13
N GLU A 184 2.30 -15.23 -5.19
CA GLU A 184 3.14 -15.40 -4.02
C GLU A 184 3.80 -14.07 -3.61
N ARG A 185 3.65 -13.67 -2.34
CA ARG A 185 4.35 -12.51 -1.79
C ARG A 185 4.79 -12.73 -0.34
N PRO A 186 5.82 -12.00 0.13
CA PRO A 186 6.13 -11.88 1.55
C PRO A 186 4.90 -11.56 2.41
N GLU A 187 4.74 -12.29 3.52
CA GLU A 187 3.63 -12.11 4.46
C GLU A 187 3.65 -10.75 5.16
N THR A 188 4.86 -10.24 5.46
CA THR A 188 5.03 -8.96 6.15
C THR A 188 6.14 -8.13 5.53
N ILE A 189 6.00 -6.81 5.68
CA ILE A 189 6.94 -5.82 5.15
C ILE A 189 7.16 -4.69 6.16
N LYS A 190 8.30 -4.02 6.08
CA LYS A 190 8.55 -2.74 6.74
C LYS A 190 8.80 -1.68 5.68
N ILE A 191 8.08 -0.57 5.77
CA ILE A 191 8.12 0.50 4.77
C ILE A 191 8.51 1.83 5.41
N ASP A 192 9.04 2.73 4.59
CA ASP A 192 9.11 4.16 4.84
C ASP A 192 8.26 4.88 3.79
N ALA A 193 7.55 5.93 4.19
CA ALA A 193 6.76 6.75 3.30
C ALA A 193 6.66 8.19 3.81
N ARG A 194 5.96 9.03 3.06
CA ARG A 194 5.46 10.32 3.53
C ARG A 194 3.94 10.31 3.53
N ASP A 195 3.36 11.02 4.49
CA ASP A 195 1.93 11.28 4.51
C ASP A 195 1.54 12.38 3.51
N ILE A 196 0.26 12.73 3.49
CA ILE A 196 -0.30 13.77 2.62
C ILE A 196 0.26 15.18 2.90
N ASN A 197 0.85 15.40 4.08
CA ASN A 197 1.47 16.66 4.48
C ASN A 197 3.00 16.63 4.29
N GLY A 198 3.56 15.54 3.78
CA GLY A 198 4.99 15.35 3.55
C GLY A 198 5.79 14.89 4.75
N ALA A 199 5.14 14.62 5.89
CA ALA A 199 5.77 14.12 7.09
C ALA A 199 6.21 12.66 6.88
N ARG A 200 7.46 12.35 7.24
CA ARG A 200 8.02 11.01 7.07
C ARG A 200 7.57 10.09 8.19
N PHE A 201 7.25 8.85 7.84
CA PHE A 201 6.97 7.82 8.82
C PHE A 201 7.44 6.45 8.33
N SER A 202 7.51 5.51 9.27
CA SER A 202 7.83 4.11 9.02
C SER A 202 6.76 3.23 9.66
N VAL A 203 6.33 2.18 8.97
CA VAL A 203 5.32 1.25 9.49
C VAL A 203 5.64 -0.18 9.07
N SER A 204 5.26 -1.16 9.90
CA SER A 204 5.30 -2.57 9.54
C SER A 204 3.89 -3.02 9.20
N LEU A 205 3.72 -3.62 8.03
CA LEU A 205 2.43 -4.14 7.56
C LEU A 205 2.48 -5.67 7.54
N SER A 206 1.35 -6.29 7.81
CA SER A 206 1.15 -7.74 7.72
C SER A 206 -0.23 -8.05 7.13
N GLY A 207 -0.46 -9.30 6.75
CA GLY A 207 -1.78 -9.75 6.27
C GLY A 207 -2.26 -9.00 5.04
N LEU A 208 -3.55 -8.64 5.01
CA LEU A 208 -4.17 -7.98 3.86
C LEU A 208 -3.57 -6.58 3.57
N PRO A 209 -3.32 -5.68 4.54
CA PRO A 209 -2.60 -4.43 4.29
C PRO A 209 -1.22 -4.62 3.63
N ALA A 210 -0.45 -5.62 4.05
CA ALA A 210 0.84 -5.92 3.40
C ALA A 210 0.66 -6.43 1.97
N ARG A 211 -0.39 -7.21 1.71
CA ARG A 211 -0.72 -7.71 0.37
C ARG A 211 -1.08 -6.55 -0.57
N ILE A 212 -2.03 -5.71 -0.17
CA ILE A 212 -2.46 -4.55 -0.95
C ILE A 212 -1.27 -3.63 -1.19
N PHE A 213 -0.49 -3.31 -0.14
CA PHE A 213 0.68 -2.44 -0.30
C PHE A 213 1.63 -2.98 -1.38
N GLN A 214 1.97 -4.27 -1.35
CA GLN A 214 2.95 -4.83 -2.28
C GLN A 214 2.44 -4.83 -3.73
N HIS A 215 1.13 -5.02 -3.92
CA HIS A 215 0.48 -4.93 -5.22
C HIS A 215 0.56 -3.50 -5.78
N GLU A 216 0.12 -2.51 -5.02
CA GLU A 216 0.14 -1.12 -5.44
C GLU A 216 1.57 -0.57 -5.58
N PHE A 217 2.50 -1.02 -4.73
CA PHE A 217 3.90 -0.66 -4.84
C PHE A 217 4.52 -1.18 -6.14
N ASP A 218 4.12 -2.36 -6.62
CA ASP A 218 4.54 -2.88 -7.92
C ASP A 218 4.08 -1.98 -9.07
N HIS A 219 2.85 -1.46 -9.04
CA HIS A 219 2.39 -0.47 -10.02
C HIS A 219 3.28 0.78 -10.02
N LEU A 220 3.71 1.26 -8.85
CA LEU A 220 4.66 2.38 -8.76
C LEU A 220 6.05 2.04 -9.35
N GLN A 221 6.39 0.77 -9.49
CA GLN A 221 7.60 0.30 -10.17
C GLN A 221 7.37 -0.11 -11.64
N GLY A 222 6.15 0.06 -12.17
CA GLY A 222 5.80 -0.42 -13.52
C GLY A 222 5.76 -1.95 -13.63
N VAL A 223 5.59 -2.65 -12.51
CA VAL A 223 5.44 -4.10 -12.40
C VAL A 223 3.95 -4.42 -12.22
N LEU A 224 3.45 -5.40 -12.96
CA LEU A 224 2.05 -5.82 -12.89
C LEU A 224 1.98 -7.18 -12.21
N PHE A 225 0.84 -7.47 -11.56
CA PHE A 225 0.69 -8.67 -10.75
C PHE A 225 0.98 -9.99 -11.50
N PHE A 226 0.75 -10.05 -12.81
CA PHE A 226 1.05 -11.24 -13.62
C PHE A 226 2.55 -11.48 -13.80
N ASP A 227 3.39 -10.46 -13.64
CA ASP A 227 4.86 -10.62 -13.65
C ASP A 227 5.36 -11.38 -12.41
N ARG A 228 4.51 -11.51 -11.37
CA ARG A 228 4.79 -12.20 -10.11
C ARG A 228 4.21 -13.62 -10.07
N MET A 229 3.51 -14.05 -11.11
CA MET A 229 2.91 -15.38 -11.19
C MET A 229 3.95 -16.43 -11.61
N SER A 230 3.74 -17.69 -11.22
CA SER A 230 4.46 -18.79 -11.86
C SER A 230 3.98 -18.97 -13.31
N ASP A 231 4.79 -19.63 -14.14
CA ASP A 231 4.43 -19.88 -15.54
C ASP A 231 3.12 -20.66 -15.65
N GLU A 232 2.89 -21.63 -14.75
CA GLU A 232 1.67 -22.42 -14.73
C GLU A 232 0.43 -21.57 -14.42
N VAL A 233 0.53 -20.64 -13.46
CA VAL A 233 -0.58 -19.74 -13.12
C VAL A 233 -0.82 -18.73 -14.24
N LEU A 234 0.25 -18.17 -14.82
CA LEU A 234 0.17 -17.22 -15.93
C LEU A 234 -0.54 -17.84 -17.15
N ASP A 235 -0.26 -19.10 -17.46
CA ASP A 235 -0.90 -19.82 -18.55
C ASP A 235 -2.43 -19.92 -18.38
N THR A 236 -2.93 -19.99 -17.14
CA THR A 236 -4.38 -20.04 -16.86
C THR A 236 -5.11 -18.75 -17.22
N ILE A 237 -4.43 -17.61 -17.21
CA ILE A 237 -5.01 -16.29 -17.50
C ILE A 237 -4.59 -15.73 -18.85
N ARG A 238 -3.67 -16.37 -19.56
CA ARG A 238 -3.09 -15.87 -20.82
C ARG A 238 -4.13 -15.53 -21.88
N ALA A 239 -5.14 -16.39 -22.06
CA ALA A 239 -6.23 -16.14 -23.00
C ALA A 239 -7.08 -14.91 -22.60
N LYS A 240 -7.27 -14.68 -21.29
CA LYS A 240 -7.99 -13.49 -20.79
C LYS A 240 -7.17 -12.22 -21.02
N LEU A 241 -5.86 -12.27 -20.77
CA LEU A 241 -4.95 -11.13 -21.01
C LEU A 241 -4.92 -10.70 -22.47
N GLN A 242 -5.05 -11.65 -23.41
CA GLN A 242 -5.11 -11.37 -24.85
C GLN A 242 -6.46 -10.80 -25.31
N SER A 243 -7.48 -10.86 -24.45
CA SER A 243 -8.85 -10.42 -24.75
C SER A 243 -9.25 -9.08 -24.13
N ILE A 244 -8.34 -8.48 -23.35
CA ILE A 244 -8.44 -7.08 -22.90
C ILE A 244 -7.97 -6.19 -24.05
#